data_AF-A0A9W3SAP7-F1
#
_entry.id   AF-A0A9W3SAP7-F1
#
_cell.length_a   1.000
_cell.length_b   1.000
_cell.length_c   1.000
_cell.angle_alpha   90.00
_cell.angle_beta   90.00
_cell.angle_gamma   90.00
#
_symmetry.space_group_name_H-M   'P 1'
#
loop_
_entity.id
_entity.type
_entity.pdbx_description
1 polymer ?
#
loop_
_entity_poly.entity_id
_entity_poly.type
_entity_poly.pdbx_seq_one_letter_code
_entity_poly.pdbx_strand_id
1 'polypeptide(L)'
;MGAIGRKVATIEMKLRGAKTKSPMLNFLSFGNFNSNFKPNRTKFDWLSSDNNQVDKYIADPLCGFICTTSFYRELFSGVLEVNKLEEYKKTPKNLPIYIFSGDRDPVGDMGKGVKEVYENYKKCGVKDVTLRLYENGRHEMFHEVNKDEVFKDLISWLDAHNK
;
A
#
# COMPACT_ATOMS: atom_id res chain seq x y z
N MET A 1 -5.69 11.30 4.76
CA MET A 1 -7.06 11.32 4.18
C MET A 1 -8.08 10.39 4.87
N GLY A 2 -7.69 9.44 5.72
CA GLY A 2 -8.60 8.36 6.18
C GLY A 2 -9.94 8.80 6.79
N ALA A 3 -9.97 9.74 7.73
CA ALA A 3 -11.21 10.12 8.42
C ALA A 3 -12.22 10.84 7.53
N ILE A 4 -11.74 11.72 6.65
CA ILE A 4 -12.57 12.44 5.67
C ILE A 4 -13.06 11.45 4.60
N GLY A 5 -12.15 10.61 4.07
CA GLY A 5 -12.50 9.56 3.10
C GLY A 5 -13.60 8.63 3.61
N ARG A 6 -13.48 8.16 4.87
CA ARG A 6 -14.49 7.31 5.52
C ARG A 6 -15.86 7.99 5.61
N LYS A 7 -15.92 9.28 5.96
CA LYS A 7 -17.17 10.05 6.04
C LYS A 7 -17.81 10.20 4.65
N VAL A 8 -17.03 10.60 3.66
CA VAL A 8 -17.50 10.75 2.26
C VAL A 8 -18.02 9.41 1.73
N ALA A 9 -17.27 8.32 1.93
CA ALA A 9 -17.69 6.98 1.53
C ALA A 9 -18.98 6.53 2.24
N THR A 10 -19.12 6.84 3.53
CA THR A 10 -20.33 6.51 4.31
C THR A 10 -21.56 7.26 3.78
N ILE A 11 -21.42 8.54 3.45
CA ILE A 11 -22.50 9.36 2.89
C ILE A 11 -22.90 8.82 1.51
N GLU A 12 -21.93 8.62 0.61
CA GLU A 12 -22.22 8.10 -0.72
C GLU A 12 -22.86 6.71 -0.65
N MET A 13 -22.36 5.83 0.21
CA MET A 13 -22.93 4.49 0.44
C MET A 13 -24.39 4.55 0.88
N LYS A 14 -24.74 5.47 1.80
CA LYS A 14 -26.13 5.65 2.26
C LYS A 14 -27.05 6.18 1.17
N LEU A 15 -26.55 7.07 0.31
CA LEU A 15 -27.35 7.69 -0.75
C LEU A 15 -27.50 6.79 -1.98
N ARG A 16 -26.44 6.06 -2.37
CA ARG A 16 -26.37 5.30 -3.62
C ARG A 16 -26.43 3.79 -3.44
N GLY A 17 -26.40 3.30 -2.20
CA GLY A 17 -26.40 1.88 -1.88
C GLY A 17 -25.01 1.25 -1.80
N ALA A 18 -24.88 0.18 -1.01
CA ALA A 18 -23.62 -0.47 -0.66
C ALA A 18 -22.89 -1.15 -1.82
N LYS A 19 -23.63 -1.68 -2.81
CA LYS A 19 -23.07 -2.40 -3.97
C LYS A 19 -22.75 -1.50 -5.16
N THR A 20 -22.96 -0.19 -5.03
CA THR A 20 -22.75 0.76 -6.13
C THR A 20 -21.27 1.04 -6.34
N LYS A 21 -20.79 0.93 -7.59
CA LYS A 21 -19.43 1.30 -7.97
C LYS A 21 -19.27 2.83 -7.90
N SER A 22 -18.20 3.32 -7.27
CA SER A 22 -17.96 4.76 -7.11
C SER A 22 -16.67 5.23 -7.80
N PRO A 23 -16.78 5.84 -8.99
CA PRO A 23 -15.64 6.50 -9.65
C PRO A 23 -15.08 7.67 -8.84
N MET A 24 -15.92 8.37 -8.08
CA MET A 24 -15.51 9.50 -7.23
C MET A 24 -14.60 9.02 -6.10
N LEU A 25 -15.00 7.96 -5.37
CA LEU A 25 -14.18 7.38 -4.30
C LEU A 25 -12.91 6.75 -4.85
N ASN A 26 -12.98 6.11 -6.03
CA ASN A 26 -11.79 5.63 -6.73
C ASN A 26 -10.79 6.75 -6.98
N PHE A 27 -11.26 7.89 -7.51
CA PHE A 27 -10.40 9.05 -7.77
C PHE A 27 -9.84 9.66 -6.48
N LEU A 28 -10.66 9.77 -5.43
CA LEU A 28 -10.20 10.27 -4.13
C LEU A 28 -9.12 9.36 -3.51
N SER A 29 -9.24 8.05 -3.69
CA SER A 29 -8.30 7.07 -3.14
C SER A 29 -6.99 7.00 -3.92
N PHE A 30 -7.05 6.97 -5.25
CA PHE A 30 -5.91 6.58 -6.10
C PHE A 30 -5.55 7.61 -7.16
N GLY A 31 -6.42 8.58 -7.43
CA GLY A 31 -6.31 9.47 -8.60
C GLY A 31 -5.05 10.33 -8.63
N ASN A 32 -4.42 10.58 -7.48
CA ASN A 32 -3.21 11.39 -7.38
C ASN A 32 -1.91 10.57 -7.31
N PHE A 33 -1.97 9.24 -7.24
CA PHE A 33 -0.77 8.41 -7.12
C PHE A 33 0.16 8.53 -8.34
N ASN A 34 -0.43 8.76 -9.51
CA ASN A 34 0.31 8.99 -10.74
C ASN A 34 0.94 10.39 -10.88
N SER A 35 0.68 11.33 -9.98
CA SER A 35 1.10 12.72 -10.19
C SER A 35 2.62 12.92 -10.18
N ASN A 36 3.36 12.05 -9.49
CA ASN A 36 4.81 12.12 -9.36
C ASN A 36 5.59 11.43 -10.50
N PHE A 37 4.90 10.79 -11.45
CA PHE A 37 5.54 10.03 -12.55
C PHE A 37 5.31 10.65 -13.92
N LYS A 38 4.89 11.92 -13.97
CA LYS A 38 4.61 12.62 -15.22
C LYS A 38 5.88 12.72 -16.09
N PRO A 39 5.77 12.57 -17.43
CA PRO A 39 4.55 12.26 -18.17
C PRO A 39 4.10 10.80 -17.97
N ASN A 40 2.80 10.62 -17.71
CA ASN A 40 2.22 9.29 -17.47
C ASN A 40 1.84 8.63 -18.81
N ARG A 41 2.20 7.36 -18.97
CA ARG A 41 1.77 6.48 -20.06
C ARG A 41 0.36 5.94 -19.81
N THR A 42 0.02 5.64 -18.54
CA THR A 42 -1.25 5.02 -18.16
C THR A 42 -1.84 5.63 -16.88
N LYS A 43 -2.97 5.09 -16.39
CA LYS A 43 -3.55 5.45 -15.08
C LYS A 43 -2.93 4.67 -13.91
N PHE A 44 -2.03 3.72 -14.20
CA PHE A 44 -1.49 2.75 -13.24
C PHE A 44 0.04 2.71 -13.21
N ASP A 45 0.71 3.69 -13.83
CA ASP A 45 2.18 3.74 -13.84
C ASP A 45 2.78 3.74 -12.43
N TRP A 46 2.07 4.25 -11.43
CA TRP A 46 2.48 4.18 -10.03
C TRP A 46 2.65 2.75 -9.47
N LEU A 47 2.15 1.71 -10.15
CA LEU A 47 2.29 0.32 -9.71
C LEU A 47 3.73 -0.17 -9.82
N SER A 48 4.36 -0.02 -10.99
CA SER A 48 5.72 -0.52 -11.25
C SER A 48 6.46 0.38 -12.24
N SER A 49 7.80 0.43 -12.13
CA SER A 49 8.65 1.03 -13.16
C SER A 49 8.81 0.15 -14.41
N ASP A 50 8.50 -1.15 -14.32
CA ASP A 50 8.45 -2.06 -15.47
C ASP A 50 7.12 -1.88 -16.22
N ASN A 51 7.20 -1.21 -17.39
CA ASN A 51 6.04 -0.97 -18.25
C ASN A 51 5.29 -2.26 -18.64
N ASN A 52 5.98 -3.38 -18.80
CA ASN A 52 5.33 -4.64 -19.19
C ASN A 52 4.44 -5.17 -18.06
N GLN A 53 4.79 -4.94 -16.80
CA GLN A 53 3.97 -5.36 -15.65
C GLN A 53 2.75 -4.48 -15.53
N VAL A 54 2.90 -3.17 -15.74
CA VAL A 54 1.76 -2.23 -15.82
C VAL A 54 0.80 -2.63 -16.95
N ASP A 55 1.31 -3.03 -18.12
CA ASP A 55 0.49 -3.49 -19.23
C ASP A 55 -0.25 -4.80 -18.93
N LYS A 56 0.41 -5.76 -18.27
CA LYS A 56 -0.24 -6.99 -17.80
C LYS A 56 -1.38 -6.70 -16.83
N TYR A 57 -1.17 -5.80 -15.87
CA TYR A 57 -2.22 -5.37 -14.93
C TYR A 57 -3.42 -4.77 -15.66
N ILE A 58 -3.19 -3.93 -16.68
CA ILE A 58 -4.27 -3.30 -17.45
C ILE A 58 -5.02 -4.30 -18.33
N ALA A 59 -4.30 -5.29 -18.90
CA ALA A 59 -4.88 -6.30 -19.76
C ALA A 59 -5.69 -7.37 -18.98
N ASP A 60 -5.46 -7.53 -17.69
CA ASP A 60 -6.18 -8.49 -16.86
C ASP A 60 -7.60 -7.98 -16.51
N PRO A 61 -8.68 -8.66 -16.95
CA PRO A 61 -10.05 -8.27 -16.67
C PRO A 61 -10.42 -8.34 -15.17
N LEU A 62 -9.60 -8.99 -14.34
CA LEU A 62 -9.76 -9.06 -12.89
C LEU A 62 -9.08 -7.90 -12.15
N CYS A 63 -8.38 -7.01 -12.87
CA CYS A 63 -7.64 -5.88 -12.30
C CYS A 63 -8.25 -4.52 -12.68
N GLY A 64 -7.82 -3.45 -12.00
CA GLY A 64 -8.17 -2.06 -12.33
C GLY A 64 -9.65 -1.67 -12.21
N PHE A 65 -10.52 -2.56 -11.71
CA PHE A 65 -11.95 -2.30 -11.63
C PHE A 65 -12.29 -1.32 -10.50
N ILE A 66 -13.36 -0.55 -10.71
CA ILE A 66 -13.88 0.37 -9.69
C ILE A 66 -14.64 -0.43 -8.63
N CYS A 67 -14.19 -0.31 -7.38
CA CYS A 67 -14.82 -0.94 -6.23
C CYS A 67 -16.15 -0.29 -5.81
N THR A 68 -16.88 -0.97 -4.94
CA THR A 68 -18.15 -0.50 -4.39
C THR A 68 -17.97 0.57 -3.31
N THR A 69 -19.01 1.36 -3.05
CA THR A 69 -19.05 2.32 -1.93
C THR A 69 -18.77 1.64 -0.58
N SER A 70 -19.26 0.42 -0.36
CA SER A 70 -18.97 -0.34 0.86
C SER A 70 -17.49 -0.69 0.97
N PHE A 71 -16.85 -1.12 -0.12
CA PHE A 71 -15.42 -1.41 -0.12
C PHE A 71 -14.61 -0.18 0.32
N TYR A 72 -14.88 0.99 -0.27
CA TYR A 72 -14.13 2.19 0.09
C TYR A 72 -14.36 2.62 1.54
N ARG A 73 -15.58 2.48 2.06
CA ARG A 73 -15.87 2.72 3.49
C ARG A 73 -15.01 1.80 4.37
N GLU A 74 -14.97 0.51 4.06
CA GLU A 74 -14.17 -0.47 4.82
C GLU A 74 -12.68 -0.20 4.67
N LEU A 75 -12.19 0.10 3.47
CA LEU A 75 -10.79 0.44 3.21
C LEU A 75 -10.35 1.61 4.10
N PHE A 76 -11.10 2.72 4.09
CA PHE A 76 -10.74 3.86 4.94
C PHE A 76 -10.86 3.56 6.43
N SER A 77 -11.81 2.71 6.83
CA SER A 77 -11.95 2.29 8.22
C SER A 77 -10.77 1.43 8.66
N GLY A 78 -10.37 0.45 7.83
CA GLY A 78 -9.22 -0.42 8.06
C GLY A 78 -7.92 0.36 8.13
N VAL A 79 -7.65 1.26 7.17
CA VAL A 79 -6.45 2.11 7.19
C VAL A 79 -6.37 2.96 8.46
N LEU A 80 -7.50 3.50 8.94
CA LEU A 80 -7.51 4.23 10.22
C LEU A 80 -7.27 3.33 11.42
N GLU A 81 -7.83 2.11 11.40
CA GLU A 81 -7.72 1.15 12.49
C GLU A 81 -6.28 0.67 12.67
N VAL A 82 -5.69 0.11 11.61
CA VAL A 82 -4.35 -0.51 11.66
C VAL A 82 -3.24 0.49 11.97
N ASN A 83 -3.48 1.79 11.78
CA ASN A 83 -2.52 2.85 12.09
C ASN A 83 -2.66 3.42 13.51
N LYS A 84 -3.56 2.91 14.34
CA LYS A 84 -3.64 3.33 15.76
C LYS A 84 -2.49 2.73 16.56
N LEU A 85 -1.90 3.54 17.43
CA LEU A 85 -0.83 3.10 18.35
C LEU A 85 -1.23 1.87 19.18
N GLU A 86 -2.51 1.77 19.57
CA GLU A 86 -3.02 0.61 20.32
C GLU A 86 -2.96 -0.70 19.54
N GLU A 87 -3.08 -0.67 18.20
CA GLU A 87 -2.92 -1.88 17.37
C GLU A 87 -1.44 -2.29 17.31
N TYR A 88 -0.51 -1.35 17.15
CA TYR A 88 0.93 -1.64 17.23
C TYR A 88 1.31 -2.26 18.58
N LYS A 89 0.75 -1.78 19.68
CA LYS A 89 1.01 -2.31 21.04
C LYS A 89 0.61 -3.78 21.19
N LYS A 90 -0.42 -4.26 20.48
CA LYS A 90 -0.87 -5.66 20.51
C LYS A 90 0.12 -6.64 19.86
N THR A 91 1.06 -6.13 19.06
CA THR A 91 2.05 -6.97 18.38
C THR A 91 2.99 -7.66 19.38
N PRO A 92 3.20 -8.98 19.27
CA PRO A 92 4.14 -9.70 20.13
C PRO A 92 5.55 -9.12 20.01
N LYS A 93 6.21 -8.88 21.15
CA LYS A 93 7.49 -8.14 21.18
C LYS A 93 8.68 -8.90 20.59
N ASN A 94 8.54 -10.22 20.51
CA ASN A 94 9.55 -11.11 19.93
C ASN A 94 9.19 -11.59 18.52
N LEU A 95 8.09 -11.12 17.92
CA LEU A 95 7.76 -11.45 16.53
C LEU A 95 8.69 -10.65 15.59
N PRO A 96 9.53 -11.32 14.77
CA PRO A 96 10.33 -10.61 13.77
C PRO A 96 9.43 -10.04 12.68
N ILE A 97 9.69 -8.80 12.26
CA ILE A 97 8.92 -8.11 11.23
C ILE A 97 9.86 -7.60 10.14
N TYR A 98 9.59 -8.00 8.90
CA TYR A 98 10.23 -7.42 7.72
C TYR A 98 9.26 -6.50 6.98
N ILE A 99 9.66 -5.24 6.83
CA ILE A 99 8.92 -4.23 6.09
C ILE A 99 9.76 -3.85 4.89
N PHE A 100 9.17 -3.90 3.70
CA PHE A 100 9.83 -3.43 2.50
C PHE A 100 8.87 -2.71 1.56
N SER A 101 9.39 -1.74 0.82
CA SER A 101 8.63 -0.91 -0.13
C SER A 101 9.61 -0.21 -1.08
N GLY A 102 9.10 0.36 -2.17
CA GLY A 102 9.86 1.24 -3.03
C GLY A 102 9.91 2.66 -2.46
N ASP A 103 11.02 3.38 -2.65
CA ASP A 103 11.14 4.77 -2.20
C ASP A 103 10.32 5.77 -3.04
N ARG A 104 9.77 5.32 -4.17
CA ARG A 104 8.82 6.06 -5.00
C ARG A 104 7.38 5.56 -4.85
N ASP A 105 7.04 4.72 -3.88
CA ASP A 105 5.64 4.31 -3.67
C ASP A 105 4.77 5.48 -3.14
N PRO A 106 3.80 6.01 -3.90
CA PRO A 106 2.92 7.07 -3.43
C PRO A 106 1.95 6.62 -2.33
N VAL A 107 1.68 5.31 -2.19
CA VAL A 107 0.83 4.75 -1.12
C VAL A 107 1.51 4.94 0.23
N GLY A 108 2.82 4.71 0.28
CA GLY A 108 3.67 4.88 1.45
C GLY A 108 4.24 6.28 1.63
N ASP A 109 3.68 7.31 0.98
CA ASP A 109 4.18 8.69 0.96
C ASP A 109 5.67 8.76 0.58
N MET A 110 6.04 8.11 -0.52
CA MET A 110 7.43 8.05 -1.02
C MET A 110 8.40 7.53 0.04
N GLY A 111 8.01 6.42 0.68
CA GLY A 111 8.74 5.76 1.75
C GLY A 111 8.64 6.41 3.13
N LYS A 112 8.09 7.63 3.27
CA LYS A 112 7.95 8.30 4.59
C LYS A 112 6.96 7.57 5.50
N GLY A 113 5.79 7.23 4.98
CA GLY A 113 4.77 6.48 5.74
C GLY A 113 5.27 5.10 6.16
N VAL A 114 6.06 4.43 5.31
CA VAL A 114 6.66 3.13 5.63
C VAL A 114 7.69 3.25 6.76
N LYS A 115 8.50 4.32 6.75
CA LYS A 115 9.39 4.65 7.87
C LYS A 115 8.62 4.93 9.15
N GLU A 116 7.48 5.62 9.09
CA GLU A 116 6.63 5.83 10.26
C GLU A 116 6.10 4.52 10.85
N VAL A 117 5.68 3.57 10.01
CA VAL A 117 5.26 2.22 10.44
C VAL A 117 6.40 1.50 11.17
N TYR A 118 7.60 1.50 10.58
CA TYR A 118 8.81 0.94 11.20
C TYR A 118 9.07 1.55 12.58
N GLU A 119 9.07 2.88 12.67
CA GLU A 119 9.30 3.61 13.93
C GLU A 119 8.21 3.30 14.97
N ASN A 120 6.96 3.16 14.56
CA ASN A 120 5.85 2.83 15.47
C ASN A 120 6.03 1.43 16.09
N TYR A 121 6.44 0.43 15.31
CA TYR A 121 6.74 -0.90 15.86
C TYR A 121 7.90 -0.86 16.86
N LYS A 122 8.99 -0.14 16.54
CA LYS A 122 10.13 0.04 17.46
C LYS A 122 9.72 0.75 18.75
N LYS A 123 8.96 1.85 18.65
CA LYS A 123 8.42 2.59 19.81
C LYS A 123 7.49 1.75 20.67
N CYS A 124 6.74 0.82 20.06
CA CYS A 124 5.88 -0.13 20.77
C CYS A 124 6.62 -1.35 21.33
N GLY A 125 7.95 -1.38 21.25
CA GLY A 125 8.81 -2.39 21.89
C GLY A 125 8.97 -3.68 21.10
N VAL A 126 8.62 -3.71 19.80
CA VAL A 126 8.99 -4.85 18.95
C VAL A 126 10.52 -4.83 18.77
N LYS A 127 11.14 -5.94 19.15
CA LYS A 127 12.61 -6.02 19.26
C LYS A 127 13.26 -6.08 17.89
N ASP A 128 12.69 -6.90 17.01
CA ASP A 128 13.23 -7.20 15.68
C ASP A 128 12.29 -6.67 14.60
N VAL A 129 12.68 -5.54 14.03
CA VAL A 129 11.99 -4.92 12.91
C VAL A 129 13.07 -4.53 11.93
N THR A 130 12.93 -4.98 10.68
CA THR A 130 13.83 -4.64 9.58
C THR A 130 13.05 -3.85 8.54
N LEU A 131 13.63 -2.74 8.06
CA LEU A 131 13.06 -1.91 6.99
C LEU A 131 14.00 -1.88 5.79
N ARG A 132 13.47 -2.19 4.60
CA ARG A 132 14.16 -2.06 3.32
C ARG A 132 13.38 -1.15 2.38
N LEU A 133 13.99 -0.04 1.96
CA LEU A 133 13.45 0.79 0.89
C LEU A 133 14.31 0.62 -0.36
N TYR A 134 13.70 0.16 -1.44
CA TYR A 134 14.37 -0.04 -2.71
C TYR A 134 14.34 1.24 -3.54
N GLU A 135 15.51 1.66 -4.00
CA GLU A 135 15.68 2.90 -4.76
C GLU A 135 14.90 2.83 -6.07
N ASN A 136 14.16 3.89 -6.39
CA ASN A 136 13.35 4.06 -7.60
C ASN A 136 12.18 3.06 -7.74
N GLY A 137 12.04 2.09 -6.84
CA GLY A 137 10.89 1.19 -6.80
C GLY A 137 9.60 1.97 -6.50
N ARG A 138 8.52 1.59 -7.17
CA ARG A 138 7.17 2.10 -6.94
C ARG A 138 6.42 1.15 -6.00
N HIS A 139 5.19 0.78 -6.29
CA HIS A 139 4.34 0.06 -5.35
C HIS A 139 4.57 -1.47 -5.31
N GLU A 140 4.66 -2.11 -6.48
CA GLU A 140 4.68 -3.57 -6.61
C GLU A 140 6.10 -4.13 -6.67
N MET A 141 6.81 -4.15 -5.54
CA MET A 141 8.24 -4.51 -5.50
C MET A 141 8.59 -5.88 -6.11
N PHE A 142 7.68 -6.86 -6.07
CA PHE A 142 7.90 -8.17 -6.73
C PHE A 142 7.72 -8.13 -8.26
N HIS A 143 7.17 -7.04 -8.78
CA HIS A 143 7.00 -6.75 -10.21
C HIS A 143 7.86 -5.56 -10.65
N GLU A 144 8.83 -5.12 -9.85
CA GLU A 144 9.79 -4.10 -10.24
C GLU A 144 10.93 -4.67 -11.08
N VAL A 145 11.67 -3.79 -11.76
CA VAL A 145 12.84 -4.17 -12.56
C VAL A 145 13.93 -4.85 -11.74
N ASN A 146 14.03 -4.54 -10.44
CA ASN A 146 14.96 -5.15 -9.49
C ASN A 146 14.32 -6.29 -8.67
N LYS A 147 13.20 -6.87 -9.08
CA LYS A 147 12.49 -7.94 -8.35
C LYS A 147 13.40 -9.08 -7.85
N ASP A 148 14.45 -9.44 -8.58
CA ASP A 148 15.36 -10.52 -8.19
C ASP A 148 16.16 -10.17 -6.92
N GLU A 149 16.52 -8.88 -6.76
CA GLU A 149 17.07 -8.34 -5.51
C GLU A 149 16.04 -8.46 -4.38
N VAL A 150 14.80 -8.04 -4.64
CA VAL A 150 13.72 -8.04 -3.64
C VAL A 150 13.44 -9.46 -3.13
N PHE A 151 13.36 -10.44 -4.04
CA PHE A 151 13.18 -11.85 -3.68
C PHE A 151 14.36 -12.39 -2.88
N LYS A 152 15.59 -12.09 -3.32
CA LYS A 152 16.80 -12.53 -2.62
C LYS A 152 16.86 -11.98 -1.20
N ASP A 153 16.58 -10.69 -1.01
CA ASP A 153 16.60 -10.03 0.30
C ASP A 153 15.52 -10.64 1.22
N LEU A 154 14.31 -10.88 0.71
CA LEU A 154 13.24 -11.53 1.46
C LEU A 154 13.62 -12.96 1.89
N ILE A 155 14.11 -13.78 0.96
CA ILE A 155 14.52 -15.17 1.25
C ILE A 155 15.66 -15.18 2.27
N SER A 156 16.67 -14.31 2.08
CA SER A 156 17.79 -14.19 3.02
C SER A 156 17.31 -13.79 4.42
N TRP A 157 16.32 -12.88 4.49
CA TRP A 157 15.71 -12.51 5.77
C TRP A 157 14.96 -13.69 6.38
N LEU A 158 14.15 -14.43 5.61
CA LEU A 158 13.42 -15.60 6.10
C LEU A 158 14.37 -16.68 6.63
N ASP A 159 15.42 -17.03 5.87
CA ASP A 159 16.40 -18.04 6.27
C ASP A 159 17.13 -17.68 7.56
N ALA A 160 17.40 -16.38 7.78
CA ALA A 160 18.02 -15.92 9.03
C ALA A 160 17.09 -16.05 10.27
N HIS A 161 15.77 -16.15 10.06
CA HIS A 161 14.75 -16.26 11.11
C HIS A 161 14.09 -17.64 11.17
N ASN A 162 14.48 -18.56 10.28
CA ASN A 162 14.01 -19.94 10.27
C ASN A 162 14.93 -20.76 11.19
N LYS A 163 14.59 -20.80 12.48
CA LYS A 163 15.26 -21.60 13.49
C LYS A 163 14.34 -22.70 14.02
#